data_AF-A0A665VNE9-F1
#
_entry.id   AF-A0A665VNE9-F1
#
_cell.length_a   1.000
_cell.length_b   1.000
_cell.length_c   1.000
_cell.angle_alpha   90.00
_cell.angle_beta   90.00
_cell.angle_gamma   90.00
#
_symmetry.space_group_name_H-M   'P 1'
#
loop_
_entity.id
_entity.type
_entity.pdbx_description
1 polymer ?
#
loop_
_entity_poly.entity_id
_entity_poly.type
_entity_poly.pdbx_seq_one_letter_code
_entity_poly.pdbx_strand_id
1 'polypeptide(L)'
;KVLDELTLDGVAQYIKSGKCKNIICMVGAGISTSAGIPDFRSPGTGLYANLQKYNLPYPEAIFQIDYFKKHPEPFFALAKELYPGQFKPTICHYFMKMLKDKGLLKRCYTQNIDTLERVAGLEGDDLIEAHGTFYTSHCVSFCCRKEYNLDWMKEKIFSDDIPRCDKCSSLVKPDIVFFGENLPVRFFTSMKMDFPRCDLLIVMGTSLQVQPFAGLVSRYNRSGLLGFGGGMDFDSDKAYRDVAHISTCDDGCLALADLLGWKAQLEELVKQEHTRIDSQDKKSSEKSEASAKASSASVAPETKKEE
;
A
#
# COMPACT_ATOMS: atom_id res chain seq x y z
N LYS A 1 -19.69 -15.11 -23.41
CA LYS A 1 -19.88 -14.27 -22.21
C LYS A 1 -19.28 -15.04 -21.04
N VAL A 2 -18.49 -14.41 -20.17
CA VAL A 2 -17.80 -15.11 -19.06
C VAL A 2 -18.65 -15.11 -17.79
N LEU A 3 -19.31 -13.98 -17.52
CA LEU A 3 -20.30 -13.84 -16.46
C LEU A 3 -21.70 -14.17 -17.00
N ASP A 4 -22.46 -14.93 -16.22
CA ASP A 4 -23.86 -15.24 -16.51
C ASP A 4 -24.76 -14.03 -16.19
N GLU A 5 -24.41 -13.25 -15.16
CA GLU A 5 -25.05 -11.99 -14.76
C GLU A 5 -24.02 -10.94 -14.32
N LEU A 6 -24.34 -9.66 -14.50
CA LEU A 6 -23.46 -8.52 -14.15
C LEU A 6 -23.68 -8.08 -12.69
N THR A 7 -23.52 -9.02 -11.76
CA THR A 7 -23.73 -8.84 -10.32
C THR A 7 -22.55 -9.39 -9.54
N LEU A 8 -22.49 -9.10 -8.24
CA LEU A 8 -21.48 -9.70 -7.35
C LEU A 8 -21.65 -11.22 -7.25
N ASP A 9 -22.90 -11.70 -7.27
CA ASP A 9 -23.25 -13.13 -7.36
C ASP A 9 -22.69 -13.79 -8.62
N GLY A 10 -22.85 -13.16 -9.80
CA GLY A 10 -22.28 -13.64 -11.05
C GLY A 10 -20.75 -13.74 -11.01
N VAL A 11 -20.08 -12.75 -10.39
CA VAL A 11 -18.63 -12.79 -10.15
C VAL A 11 -18.25 -13.94 -9.22
N ALA A 12 -18.99 -14.13 -8.12
CA ALA A 12 -18.75 -15.22 -7.18
C ALA A 12 -18.95 -16.60 -7.84
N GLN A 13 -19.98 -16.76 -8.67
CA GLN A 13 -20.22 -17.98 -9.45
C GLN A 13 -19.07 -18.24 -10.43
N TYR A 14 -18.57 -17.21 -11.11
CA TYR A 14 -17.42 -17.35 -12.00
C TYR A 14 -16.15 -17.81 -11.26
N ILE A 15 -15.88 -17.27 -10.07
CA ILE A 15 -14.78 -17.74 -9.20
C ILE A 15 -15.00 -19.21 -8.81
N LYS A 16 -16.21 -19.57 -8.36
CA LYS A 16 -16.57 -20.95 -7.96
C LYS A 16 -16.53 -21.95 -9.10
N SER A 17 -16.66 -21.51 -10.36
CA SER A 17 -16.66 -22.39 -11.53
C SER A 17 -15.33 -23.12 -11.78
N GLY A 18 -14.23 -22.67 -11.14
CA GLY A 18 -12.88 -23.20 -11.35
C GLY A 18 -12.22 -22.76 -12.67
N LYS A 19 -12.93 -21.98 -13.50
CA LYS A 19 -12.37 -21.35 -14.71
C LYS A 19 -11.49 -20.14 -14.37
N CYS A 20 -11.84 -19.40 -13.33
CA CYS A 20 -11.07 -18.28 -12.83
C CYS A 20 -9.89 -18.78 -11.97
N LYS A 21 -8.65 -18.60 -12.44
CA LYS A 21 -7.45 -19.09 -11.74
C LYS A 21 -6.44 -17.98 -11.45
N ASN A 22 -6.52 -16.87 -12.17
CA ASN A 22 -5.56 -15.78 -12.10
C ASN A 22 -6.29 -14.46 -11.83
N ILE A 23 -6.46 -14.15 -10.55
CA ILE A 23 -7.09 -12.91 -10.10
C ILE A 23 -6.02 -11.84 -9.93
N ILE A 24 -6.18 -10.70 -10.59
CA ILE A 24 -5.36 -9.52 -10.34
C ILE A 24 -6.17 -8.54 -9.49
N CYS A 25 -5.59 -8.08 -8.38
CA CYS A 25 -6.14 -7.00 -7.58
C CYS A 25 -5.45 -5.68 -7.96
N MET A 26 -6.23 -4.63 -8.16
CA MET A 26 -5.74 -3.24 -8.27
C MET A 26 -6.31 -2.44 -7.12
N VAL A 27 -5.43 -1.95 -6.25
CA VAL A 27 -5.84 -1.30 -5.00
C VAL A 27 -5.22 0.08 -4.83
N GLY A 28 -5.93 0.95 -4.11
CA GLY A 28 -5.46 2.27 -3.70
C GLY A 28 -5.89 2.63 -2.29
N ALA A 29 -5.76 3.91 -1.94
CA ALA A 29 -5.83 4.34 -0.54
C ALA A 29 -7.14 4.01 0.17
N GLY A 30 -8.26 3.85 -0.57
CA GLY A 30 -9.55 3.50 -0.01
C GLY A 30 -9.61 2.13 0.68
N ILE A 31 -8.65 1.23 0.43
CA ILE A 31 -8.57 -0.04 1.18
C ILE A 31 -7.94 0.12 2.57
N SER A 32 -7.27 1.24 2.83
CA SER A 32 -6.54 1.53 4.08
C SER A 32 -7.24 2.56 4.97
N THR A 33 -8.34 3.17 4.51
CA THR A 33 -9.06 4.21 5.28
C THR A 33 -9.67 3.67 6.57
N SER A 34 -10.20 2.45 6.57
CA SER A 34 -10.70 1.80 7.80
C SER A 34 -9.60 1.37 8.77
N ALA A 35 -8.33 1.33 8.32
CA ALA A 35 -7.19 1.17 9.21
C ALA A 35 -6.80 2.48 9.94
N GLY A 36 -7.43 3.61 9.59
CA GLY A 36 -7.09 4.93 10.15
C GLY A 36 -6.07 5.72 9.32
N ILE A 37 -5.68 5.22 8.14
CA ILE A 37 -4.79 5.93 7.23
C ILE A 37 -5.66 6.79 6.29
N PRO A 38 -5.58 8.13 6.35
CA PRO A 38 -6.39 8.98 5.48
C PRO A 38 -6.00 8.74 4.02
N ASP A 39 -6.99 8.79 3.12
CA ASP A 39 -6.68 8.87 1.70
C ASP A 39 -6.06 10.23 1.36
N PHE A 40 -5.63 10.42 0.12
CA PHE A 40 -5.03 11.70 -0.27
C PHE A 40 -6.06 12.80 -0.53
N ARG A 41 -7.22 12.45 -1.09
CA ARG A 41 -8.08 13.38 -1.86
C ARG A 41 -9.47 13.61 -1.26
N SER A 42 -9.90 12.85 -0.25
CA SER A 42 -11.24 13.01 0.31
C SER A 42 -11.43 14.42 0.88
N PRO A 43 -12.50 15.14 0.51
CA PRO A 43 -12.77 16.46 1.06
C PRO A 43 -12.88 16.44 2.59
N GLY A 44 -12.16 17.32 3.27
CA GLY A 44 -12.23 17.49 4.74
C GLY A 44 -11.44 16.47 5.57
N THR A 45 -11.29 15.22 5.11
CA THR A 45 -10.60 14.15 5.85
C THR A 45 -9.31 13.67 5.19
N GLY A 46 -9.15 13.91 3.88
CA GLY A 46 -7.99 13.51 3.12
C GLY A 46 -6.74 14.26 3.53
N LEU A 47 -5.58 13.64 3.31
CA LEU A 47 -4.27 14.13 3.69
C LEU A 47 -4.05 15.57 3.24
N TYR A 48 -4.38 15.90 1.98
CA TYR A 48 -4.20 17.24 1.43
C TYR A 48 -5.00 18.34 2.15
N ALA A 49 -6.12 18.01 2.81
CA ALA A 49 -6.88 18.98 3.61
C ALA A 49 -6.14 19.37 4.91
N ASN A 50 -5.24 18.52 5.39
CA ASN A 50 -4.57 18.65 6.69
C ASN A 50 -3.09 19.07 6.59
N LEU A 51 -2.60 19.45 5.40
CA LEU A 51 -1.21 19.85 5.17
C LEU A 51 -0.91 21.34 5.40
N GLN A 52 -1.90 22.14 5.80
CA GLN A 52 -1.74 23.60 5.96
C GLN A 52 -0.59 23.98 6.90
N LYS A 53 -0.33 23.15 7.92
CA LYS A 53 0.77 23.33 8.89
C LYS A 53 2.18 23.31 8.27
N TYR A 54 2.34 22.76 7.08
CA TYR A 54 3.63 22.62 6.40
C TYR A 54 4.00 23.80 5.49
N ASN A 55 3.13 24.83 5.40
CA ASN A 55 3.36 26.03 4.57
C ASN A 55 3.80 25.72 3.13
N LEU A 56 3.13 24.72 2.52
CA LEU A 56 3.41 24.26 1.16
C LEU A 56 2.85 25.26 0.13
N PRO A 57 3.48 25.41 -1.05
CA PRO A 57 2.96 26.26 -2.12
C PRO A 57 1.62 25.73 -2.67
N TYR A 58 1.42 24.42 -2.64
CA TYR A 58 0.19 23.69 -2.91
C TYR A 58 0.30 22.28 -2.28
N PRO A 59 -0.82 21.60 -1.95
CA PRO A 59 -0.78 20.36 -1.17
C PRO A 59 0.08 19.24 -1.76
N GLU A 60 0.08 19.09 -3.09
CA GLU A 60 0.83 18.04 -3.80
C GLU A 60 2.35 18.27 -3.77
N ALA A 61 2.83 19.47 -3.42
CA ALA A 61 4.25 19.81 -3.41
C ALA A 61 5.07 18.89 -2.50
N ILE A 62 4.49 18.45 -1.37
CA ILE A 62 5.15 17.53 -0.44
C ILE A 62 5.56 16.19 -1.08
N PHE A 63 4.89 15.79 -2.16
CA PHE A 63 5.16 14.58 -2.92
C PHE A 63 5.81 14.85 -4.28
N GLN A 64 6.27 16.07 -4.56
CA GLN A 64 7.06 16.37 -5.77
C GLN A 64 8.55 16.20 -5.52
N ILE A 65 9.24 15.47 -6.40
CA ILE A 65 10.66 15.14 -6.20
C ILE A 65 11.56 16.37 -6.14
N ASP A 66 11.26 17.40 -6.92
CA ASP A 66 12.05 18.63 -6.97
C ASP A 66 11.83 19.51 -5.74
N TYR A 67 10.64 19.47 -5.15
CA TYR A 67 10.36 20.13 -3.87
C TYR A 67 11.07 19.40 -2.74
N PHE A 68 10.91 18.06 -2.66
CA PHE A 68 11.53 17.22 -1.64
C PHE A 68 13.06 17.38 -1.58
N LYS A 69 13.74 17.46 -2.73
CA LYS A 69 15.21 17.66 -2.76
C LYS A 69 15.66 18.99 -2.14
N LYS A 70 14.79 20.01 -2.12
CA LYS A 70 15.08 21.35 -1.59
C LYS A 70 14.55 21.51 -0.16
N HIS A 71 13.40 20.94 0.12
CA HIS A 71 12.65 21.04 1.37
C HIS A 71 12.17 19.64 1.79
N PRO A 72 13.07 18.76 2.27
CA PRO A 72 12.70 17.41 2.69
C PRO A 72 11.94 17.37 4.02
N GLU A 73 12.03 18.42 4.83
CA GLU A 73 11.53 18.47 6.21
C GLU A 73 10.02 18.21 6.31
N PRO A 74 9.15 18.82 5.47
CA PRO A 74 7.71 18.56 5.52
C PRO A 74 7.36 17.09 5.29
N PHE A 75 8.04 16.44 4.34
CA PHE A 75 7.81 15.03 4.04
C PHE A 75 8.19 14.14 5.23
N PHE A 76 9.34 14.37 5.85
CA PHE A 76 9.78 13.54 6.98
C PHE A 76 8.95 13.78 8.25
N ALA A 77 8.52 15.02 8.49
CA ALA A 77 7.58 15.33 9.56
C ALA A 77 6.24 14.58 9.34
N LEU A 78 5.74 14.58 8.10
CA LEU A 78 4.55 13.82 7.75
C LEU A 78 4.76 12.30 7.86
N ALA A 79 5.92 11.79 7.41
CA ALA A 79 6.24 10.37 7.47
C ALA A 79 6.30 9.86 8.91
N LYS A 80 6.69 10.70 9.87
CA LYS A 80 6.64 10.40 11.32
C LYS A 80 5.21 10.19 11.80
N GLU A 81 4.27 11.02 11.33
CA GLU A 81 2.85 10.93 11.69
C GLU A 81 2.16 9.70 11.07
N LEU A 82 2.63 9.23 9.92
CA LEU A 82 2.04 8.12 9.16
C LEU A 82 2.87 6.83 9.23
N TYR A 83 3.81 6.73 10.17
CA TYR A 83 4.83 5.69 10.12
C TYR A 83 4.23 4.26 10.25
N PRO A 84 4.66 3.29 9.41
CA PRO A 84 4.18 1.90 9.47
C PRO A 84 4.39 1.22 10.84
N GLY A 85 3.41 0.42 11.27
CA GLY A 85 3.39 -0.26 12.57
C GLY A 85 2.46 0.35 13.62
N GLN A 86 1.79 1.46 13.31
CA GLN A 86 0.65 1.96 14.10
C GLN A 86 -0.71 1.45 13.58
N PHE A 87 -0.71 0.81 12.41
CA PHE A 87 -1.91 0.47 11.67
C PHE A 87 -1.98 -1.02 11.41
N LYS A 88 -3.19 -1.57 11.51
CA LYS A 88 -3.47 -2.98 11.23
C LYS A 88 -4.09 -3.11 9.84
N PRO A 89 -3.72 -4.13 9.05
CA PRO A 89 -4.38 -4.37 7.77
C PRO A 89 -5.89 -4.56 7.92
N THR A 90 -6.64 -4.12 6.91
CA THR A 90 -8.10 -4.15 6.90
C THR A 90 -8.64 -5.50 6.43
N ILE A 91 -9.96 -5.69 6.47
CA ILE A 91 -10.60 -6.91 5.95
C ILE A 91 -10.30 -7.07 4.46
N CYS A 92 -10.28 -5.96 3.71
CA CYS A 92 -9.90 -5.96 2.31
C CYS A 92 -8.47 -6.52 2.07
N HIS A 93 -7.50 -6.19 2.93
CA HIS A 93 -6.14 -6.73 2.85
C HIS A 93 -6.13 -8.24 3.09
N TYR A 94 -6.82 -8.72 4.12
CA TYR A 94 -6.89 -10.15 4.42
C TYR A 94 -7.72 -10.94 3.40
N PHE A 95 -8.67 -10.31 2.71
CA PHE A 95 -9.34 -10.92 1.56
C PHE A 95 -8.34 -11.20 0.44
N MET A 96 -7.43 -10.26 0.12
CA MET A 96 -6.36 -10.50 -0.84
C MET A 96 -5.39 -11.60 -0.38
N LYS A 97 -5.04 -11.63 0.91
CA LYS A 97 -4.27 -12.74 1.51
C LYS A 97 -4.99 -14.08 1.33
N MET A 98 -6.30 -14.11 1.50
CA MET A 98 -7.11 -15.31 1.30
C MET A 98 -7.14 -15.76 -0.17
N LEU A 99 -7.16 -14.82 -1.12
CA LEU A 99 -7.00 -15.15 -2.54
C LEU A 99 -5.64 -15.82 -2.81
N LYS A 100 -4.56 -15.33 -2.17
CA LYS A 100 -3.24 -15.96 -2.24
C LYS A 100 -3.27 -17.38 -1.67
N ASP A 101 -3.80 -17.55 -0.47
CA ASP A 101 -3.82 -18.85 0.23
C ASP A 101 -4.65 -19.91 -0.50
N LYS A 102 -5.67 -19.47 -1.25
CA LYS A 102 -6.50 -20.34 -2.09
C LYS A 102 -5.91 -20.54 -3.50
N GLY A 103 -4.72 -19.99 -3.78
CA GLY A 103 -4.03 -20.15 -5.07
C GLY A 103 -4.68 -19.41 -6.24
N LEU A 104 -5.49 -18.39 -5.96
CA LEU A 104 -6.23 -17.61 -6.97
C LEU A 104 -5.58 -16.26 -7.26
N LEU A 105 -4.81 -15.70 -6.31
CA LEU A 105 -4.14 -14.42 -6.51
C LEU A 105 -2.99 -14.57 -7.51
N LYS A 106 -3.10 -13.90 -8.65
CA LYS A 106 -2.01 -13.76 -9.61
C LYS A 106 -1.07 -12.63 -9.24
N ARG A 107 -1.63 -11.46 -8.88
CA ARG A 107 -0.87 -10.28 -8.46
C ARG A 107 -1.77 -9.27 -7.76
N CYS A 108 -1.23 -8.58 -6.77
CA CYS A 108 -1.76 -7.33 -6.23
C CYS A 108 -0.91 -6.17 -6.75
N TYR A 109 -1.52 -5.26 -7.50
CA TYR A 109 -0.96 -3.96 -7.86
C TYR A 109 -1.51 -2.93 -6.89
N THR A 110 -0.65 -2.35 -6.07
CA THR A 110 -1.04 -1.34 -5.08
C THR A 110 -0.47 0.03 -5.43
N GLN A 111 -1.29 1.06 -5.25
CA GLN A 111 -0.87 2.46 -5.25
C GLN A 111 -0.41 2.94 -3.87
N ASN A 112 -0.65 2.13 -2.83
CA ASN A 112 -0.35 2.49 -1.46
C ASN A 112 1.14 2.31 -1.17
N ILE A 113 1.59 3.03 -0.16
CA ILE A 113 2.95 2.99 0.36
C ILE A 113 2.97 2.59 1.85
N ASP A 114 1.81 2.35 2.45
CA ASP A 114 1.64 2.05 3.87
C ASP A 114 2.16 0.65 4.28
N THR A 115 2.44 -0.22 3.31
CA THR A 115 2.96 -1.59 3.47
C THR A 115 1.99 -2.59 4.11
N LEU A 116 0.72 -2.24 4.28
CA LEU A 116 -0.27 -3.12 4.93
C LEU A 116 -0.51 -4.41 4.16
N GLU A 117 -0.27 -4.45 2.84
CA GLU A 117 -0.29 -5.69 2.05
C GLU A 117 0.79 -6.68 2.53
N ARG A 118 1.99 -6.18 2.85
CA ARG A 118 3.09 -7.00 3.39
C ARG A 118 2.77 -7.49 4.80
N VAL A 119 2.22 -6.62 5.64
CA VAL A 119 1.79 -6.99 6.99
C VAL A 119 0.69 -8.06 6.96
N ALA A 120 -0.22 -7.99 5.97
CA ALA A 120 -1.23 -9.03 5.73
C ALA A 120 -0.66 -10.34 5.14
N GLY A 121 0.63 -10.36 4.75
CA GLY A 121 1.32 -11.54 4.23
C GLY A 121 1.37 -11.67 2.71
N LEU A 122 1.23 -10.58 1.97
CA LEU A 122 1.54 -10.51 0.54
C LEU A 122 2.98 -10.03 0.33
N GLU A 123 3.81 -10.85 -0.29
CA GLU A 123 5.24 -10.53 -0.44
C GLU A 123 5.82 -11.05 -1.75
N GLY A 124 7.03 -10.59 -2.08
CA GLY A 124 7.78 -11.04 -3.25
C GLY A 124 6.98 -10.97 -4.55
N ASP A 125 6.60 -12.13 -5.07
CA ASP A 125 5.86 -12.24 -6.33
C ASP A 125 4.36 -11.98 -6.21
N ASP A 126 3.77 -11.84 -5.02
CA ASP A 126 2.36 -11.47 -4.98
C ASP A 126 2.16 -9.98 -5.29
N LEU A 127 3.16 -9.14 -5.01
CA LEU A 127 2.97 -7.71 -4.85
C LEU A 127 3.75 -6.87 -5.88
N ILE A 128 3.08 -5.86 -6.42
CA ILE A 128 3.65 -4.77 -7.21
C ILE A 128 3.26 -3.45 -6.55
N GLU A 129 4.20 -2.92 -5.78
CA GLU A 129 4.11 -1.58 -5.18
C GLU A 129 4.36 -0.53 -6.27
N ALA A 130 3.30 -0.15 -6.99
CA ALA A 130 3.40 0.70 -8.17
C ALA A 130 3.97 2.09 -7.84
N HIS A 131 3.65 2.61 -6.66
CA HIS A 131 4.20 3.87 -6.15
C HIS A 131 5.33 3.65 -5.14
N GLY A 132 5.99 2.50 -5.19
CA GLY A 132 7.13 2.21 -4.34
C GLY A 132 6.76 1.91 -2.89
N THR A 133 7.74 1.94 -1.99
CA THR A 133 7.60 1.40 -0.64
C THR A 133 8.44 2.14 0.39
N PHE A 134 7.99 2.17 1.64
CA PHE A 134 8.81 2.60 2.78
C PHE A 134 9.77 1.50 3.28
N TYR A 135 9.62 0.25 2.80
CA TYR A 135 10.38 -0.89 3.28
C TYR A 135 11.90 -0.76 3.05
N THR A 136 12.29 -0.10 1.96
CA THR A 136 13.68 0.20 1.61
C THR A 136 13.85 1.68 1.29
N SER A 137 15.08 2.17 1.41
CA SER A 137 15.44 3.56 1.14
C SER A 137 16.79 3.62 0.44
N HIS A 138 16.98 4.59 -0.45
CA HIS A 138 18.25 4.75 -1.16
C HIS A 138 18.80 6.17 -1.06
N CYS A 139 20.13 6.25 -1.00
CA CYS A 139 20.83 7.51 -1.26
C CYS A 139 20.44 8.06 -2.63
N VAL A 140 20.05 9.35 -2.68
CA VAL A 140 19.62 10.00 -3.93
C VAL A 140 20.79 10.27 -4.89
N SER A 141 22.03 10.23 -4.40
CA SER A 141 23.21 10.41 -5.24
C SER A 141 23.38 9.25 -6.22
N PHE A 142 23.42 9.58 -7.50
CA PHE A 142 23.52 8.62 -8.60
C PHE A 142 24.80 7.78 -8.54
N CYS A 143 25.91 8.34 -8.07
CA CYS A 143 27.18 7.61 -7.94
C CYS A 143 27.29 6.75 -6.65
N CYS A 144 26.31 6.85 -5.74
CA CYS A 144 26.32 6.12 -4.48
C CYS A 144 25.24 5.03 -4.43
N ARG A 145 23.96 5.43 -4.51
CA ARG A 145 22.81 4.52 -4.43
C ARG A 145 22.87 3.48 -3.30
N LYS A 146 23.52 3.80 -2.18
CA LYS A 146 23.53 2.90 -1.01
C LYS A 146 22.10 2.72 -0.49
N GLU A 147 21.72 1.47 -0.28
CA GLU A 147 20.46 1.06 0.32
C GLU A 147 20.52 1.15 1.86
N TYR A 148 19.40 1.52 2.46
CA TYR A 148 19.13 1.52 3.89
C TYR A 148 17.79 0.81 4.13
N ASN A 149 17.72 0.03 5.20
CA ASN A 149 16.51 -0.71 5.57
C ASN A 149 15.51 0.17 6.34
N LEU A 150 14.31 -0.37 6.56
CA LEU A 150 13.23 0.28 7.29
C LEU A 150 13.66 0.75 8.69
N ASP A 151 14.37 -0.08 9.45
CA ASP A 151 14.78 0.26 10.83
C ASP A 151 15.72 1.46 10.88
N TRP A 152 16.67 1.56 9.96
CA TRP A 152 17.55 2.72 9.86
C TRP A 152 16.76 4.00 9.53
N MET A 153 15.81 3.90 8.59
CA MET A 153 14.96 5.03 8.22
C MET A 153 14.03 5.43 9.37
N LYS A 154 13.53 4.45 10.13
CA LYS A 154 12.73 4.65 11.35
C LYS A 154 13.50 5.50 12.36
N GLU A 155 14.71 5.09 12.69
CA GLU A 155 15.56 5.79 13.66
C GLU A 155 15.69 7.27 13.29
N LYS A 156 16.00 7.58 12.03
CA LYS A 156 16.15 8.96 11.54
C LYS A 156 14.86 9.76 11.60
N ILE A 157 13.74 9.18 11.16
CA ILE A 157 12.45 9.87 11.19
C ILE A 157 12.01 10.18 12.62
N PHE A 158 12.21 9.24 13.56
CA PHE A 158 11.79 9.43 14.95
C PHE A 158 12.74 10.31 15.77
N SER A 159 14.02 10.42 15.38
CA SER A 159 14.98 11.37 15.96
C SER A 159 14.88 12.79 15.40
N ASP A 160 13.92 13.06 14.50
CA ASP A 160 13.77 14.33 13.77
C ASP A 160 15.01 14.72 12.94
N ASP A 161 15.85 13.74 12.61
CA ASP A 161 17.02 13.92 11.76
C ASP A 161 16.66 13.76 10.28
N ILE A 162 17.11 14.69 9.45
CA ILE A 162 17.00 14.54 8.00
C ILE A 162 17.94 13.40 7.55
N PRO A 163 17.41 12.31 6.96
CA PRO A 163 18.22 11.14 6.62
C PRO A 163 19.31 11.47 5.59
N ARG A 164 20.57 11.33 5.99
CA ARG A 164 21.74 11.55 5.12
C ARG A 164 22.60 10.30 5.02
N CYS A 165 23.16 10.11 3.83
CA CYS A 165 23.98 8.97 3.51
C CYS A 165 25.31 9.05 4.27
N ASP A 166 25.64 8.01 5.01
CA ASP A 166 26.90 7.86 5.75
C ASP A 166 28.15 7.79 4.84
N LYS A 167 28.00 7.56 3.53
CA LYS A 167 29.10 7.53 2.57
C LYS A 167 29.37 8.86 1.85
N CYS A 168 28.33 9.63 1.53
CA CYS A 168 28.46 10.81 0.67
C CYS A 168 27.64 12.03 1.13
N SER A 169 27.01 11.95 2.31
CA SER A 169 26.23 13.02 2.95
C SER A 169 25.02 13.56 2.16
N SER A 170 24.75 12.99 0.99
CA SER A 170 23.56 13.23 0.20
C SER A 170 22.31 12.71 0.91
N LEU A 171 21.15 13.26 0.56
CA LEU A 171 19.86 12.84 1.12
C LEU A 171 19.61 11.34 0.87
N VAL A 172 18.98 10.68 1.83
CA VAL A 172 18.42 9.33 1.68
C VAL A 172 16.91 9.46 1.59
N LYS A 173 16.32 8.86 0.56
CA LYS A 173 14.88 8.91 0.31
C LYS A 173 14.30 7.50 0.44
N PRO A 174 13.15 7.31 1.09
CA PRO A 174 12.37 6.08 0.96
C PRO A 174 12.10 5.75 -0.51
N ASP A 175 12.02 4.48 -0.86
CA ASP A 175 11.82 4.02 -2.24
C ASP A 175 10.36 4.17 -2.70
N ILE A 176 9.67 5.20 -2.23
CA ILE A 176 8.37 5.66 -2.72
C ILE A 176 8.55 6.49 -4.00
N VAL A 177 7.59 6.46 -4.90
CA VAL A 177 7.62 7.21 -6.16
C VAL A 177 6.99 8.57 -5.94
N PHE A 178 7.81 9.63 -5.98
CA PHE A 178 7.32 10.99 -5.96
C PHE A 178 6.79 11.39 -7.35
N PHE A 179 5.92 12.39 -7.41
CA PHE A 179 5.56 13.03 -8.67
C PHE A 179 6.83 13.57 -9.35
N GLY A 180 6.97 13.26 -10.65
CA GLY A 180 8.17 13.53 -11.43
C GLY A 180 9.15 12.36 -11.52
N GLU A 181 8.95 11.29 -10.74
CA GLU A 181 9.74 10.05 -10.85
C GLU A 181 9.05 9.00 -11.74
N ASN A 182 9.85 8.10 -12.31
CA ASN A 182 9.33 6.96 -13.04
C ASN A 182 8.84 5.88 -12.06
N LEU A 183 7.75 5.19 -12.43
CA LEU A 183 7.34 3.99 -11.71
C LEU A 183 8.44 2.89 -11.80
N PRO A 184 8.47 1.94 -10.85
CA PRO A 184 9.46 0.88 -10.84
C PRO A 184 9.43 0.05 -12.12
N VAL A 185 10.59 -0.38 -12.62
CA VAL A 185 10.68 -1.24 -13.83
C VAL A 185 9.81 -2.49 -13.69
N ARG A 186 9.77 -3.07 -12.47
CA ARG A 186 8.96 -4.25 -12.13
C ARG A 186 7.47 -4.04 -12.45
N PHE A 187 6.94 -2.83 -12.31
CA PHE A 187 5.57 -2.51 -12.69
C PHE A 187 5.33 -2.78 -14.19
N PHE A 188 6.22 -2.28 -15.05
CA PHE A 188 6.09 -2.39 -16.51
C PHE A 188 6.40 -3.79 -17.05
N THR A 189 7.29 -4.53 -16.39
CA THR A 189 7.58 -5.92 -16.79
C THR A 189 6.44 -6.84 -16.37
N SER A 190 5.98 -6.75 -15.11
CA SER A 190 4.92 -7.60 -14.60
C SER A 190 3.59 -7.34 -15.32
N MET A 191 3.25 -6.07 -15.62
CA MET A 191 1.99 -5.76 -16.33
C MET A 191 1.90 -6.48 -17.68
N LYS A 192 3.03 -6.65 -18.39
CA LYS A 192 3.06 -7.31 -19.71
C LYS A 192 2.91 -8.83 -19.59
N MET A 193 3.34 -9.40 -18.46
CA MET A 193 3.28 -10.83 -18.21
C MET A 193 1.96 -11.27 -17.59
N ASP A 194 1.40 -10.45 -16.69
CA ASP A 194 0.27 -10.82 -15.85
C ASP A 194 -1.07 -10.62 -16.57
N PHE A 195 -1.28 -9.48 -17.22
CA PHE A 195 -2.57 -9.13 -17.82
C PHE A 195 -3.05 -10.07 -18.95
N PRO A 196 -2.18 -10.62 -19.82
CA PRO A 196 -2.61 -11.62 -20.80
C PRO A 196 -3.13 -12.92 -20.20
N ARG A 197 -2.83 -13.19 -18.92
CA ARG A 197 -3.25 -14.39 -18.18
C ARG A 197 -4.29 -14.08 -17.11
N CYS A 198 -4.77 -12.83 -17.03
CA CYS A 198 -5.72 -12.41 -16.03
C CYS A 198 -7.11 -12.94 -16.37
N ASP A 199 -7.70 -13.71 -15.45
CA ASP A 199 -9.04 -14.27 -15.60
C ASP A 199 -10.12 -13.38 -14.97
N LEU A 200 -9.74 -12.56 -13.97
CA LEU A 200 -10.58 -11.61 -13.27
C LEU A 200 -9.73 -10.46 -12.71
N LEU A 201 -10.18 -9.22 -12.97
CA LEU A 201 -9.61 -8.01 -12.38
C LEU A 201 -10.54 -7.52 -11.27
N ILE A 202 -10.02 -7.38 -10.04
CA ILE A 202 -10.74 -6.81 -8.90
C ILE A 202 -10.13 -5.45 -8.57
N VAL A 203 -10.89 -4.37 -8.74
CA VAL A 203 -10.45 -3.00 -8.45
C VAL A 203 -11.10 -2.52 -7.16
N MET A 204 -10.30 -2.09 -6.17
CA MET A 204 -10.80 -1.71 -4.84
C MET A 204 -10.13 -0.42 -4.35
N GLY A 205 -10.90 0.47 -3.73
CA GLY A 205 -10.36 1.62 -3.00
C GLY A 205 -9.54 2.60 -3.84
N THR A 206 -9.79 2.72 -5.14
CA THR A 206 -9.09 3.68 -6.01
C THR A 206 -10.06 4.44 -6.91
N SER A 207 -9.80 5.73 -7.10
CA SER A 207 -10.54 6.60 -8.03
C SER A 207 -10.05 6.50 -9.48
N LEU A 208 -8.99 5.71 -9.73
CA LEU A 208 -8.36 5.52 -11.05
C LEU A 208 -8.01 6.85 -11.76
N GLN A 209 -7.58 7.87 -11.02
CA GLN A 209 -7.19 9.17 -11.58
C GLN A 209 -5.70 9.28 -11.92
N VAL A 210 -4.85 8.40 -11.38
CA VAL A 210 -3.39 8.50 -11.52
C VAL A 210 -2.88 7.54 -12.60
N GLN A 211 -2.27 8.10 -13.64
CA GLN A 211 -1.58 7.34 -14.68
C GLN A 211 -0.13 7.03 -14.27
N PRO A 212 0.47 5.93 -14.75
CA PRO A 212 -0.07 4.94 -15.71
C PRO A 212 -0.93 3.84 -15.04
N PHE A 213 -1.15 3.89 -13.72
CA PHE A 213 -1.86 2.86 -12.97
C PHE A 213 -3.30 2.68 -13.45
N ALA A 214 -4.04 3.77 -13.62
CA ALA A 214 -5.42 3.74 -14.11
C ALA A 214 -5.56 3.06 -15.49
N GLY A 215 -4.57 3.23 -16.38
CA GLY A 215 -4.54 2.62 -17.70
C GLY A 215 -4.40 1.08 -17.70
N LEU A 216 -4.13 0.45 -16.54
CA LEU A 216 -4.10 -1.00 -16.42
C LEU A 216 -5.46 -1.65 -16.71
N VAL A 217 -6.56 -0.99 -16.35
CA VAL A 217 -7.92 -1.51 -16.57
C VAL A 217 -8.16 -1.77 -18.07
N SER A 218 -7.72 -0.86 -18.94
CA SER A 218 -7.85 -1.03 -20.39
C SER A 218 -6.92 -2.09 -20.99
N ARG A 219 -6.01 -2.68 -20.20
CA ARG A 219 -5.19 -3.82 -20.64
C ARG A 219 -5.84 -5.17 -20.36
N TYR A 220 -6.91 -5.20 -19.57
CA TYR A 220 -7.69 -6.39 -19.34
C TYR A 220 -8.54 -6.72 -20.59
N ASN A 221 -8.27 -7.90 -21.15
CA ASN A 221 -8.97 -8.51 -22.27
C ASN A 221 -8.77 -7.79 -23.64
N ARG A 222 -7.69 -8.14 -24.35
CA ARG A 222 -7.52 -7.88 -25.80
C ARG A 222 -7.73 -9.17 -26.59
N SER A 223 -8.99 -9.54 -26.80
CA SER A 223 -9.39 -10.24 -28.03
C SER A 223 -9.75 -9.16 -29.06
N GLY A 224 -8.77 -8.44 -29.62
CA GLY A 224 -9.06 -7.38 -30.59
C GLY A 224 -7.93 -6.38 -30.81
N LEU A 225 -7.58 -6.23 -32.08
CA LEU A 225 -6.62 -5.30 -32.67
C LEU A 225 -6.98 -3.82 -32.33
N LEU A 226 -5.95 -2.97 -32.17
CA LEU A 226 -6.00 -1.48 -32.14
C LEU A 226 -6.57 -0.78 -30.89
N GLY A 227 -5.68 -0.43 -29.96
CA GLY A 227 -5.27 0.99 -29.76
C GLY A 227 -6.24 2.08 -29.31
N PHE A 228 -7.54 1.87 -29.16
CA PHE A 228 -8.47 2.92 -28.68
C PHE A 228 -9.30 2.45 -27.48
N GLY A 229 -9.46 3.37 -26.52
CA GLY A 229 -9.90 3.10 -25.16
C GLY A 229 -11.27 2.43 -25.04
N GLY A 230 -11.33 1.41 -24.20
CA GLY A 230 -12.52 1.07 -23.44
C GLY A 230 -12.17 1.26 -21.98
N GLY A 231 -12.84 2.20 -21.31
CA GLY A 231 -12.87 2.25 -19.85
C GLY A 231 -13.69 1.07 -19.30
N MET A 232 -14.20 1.23 -18.08
CA MET A 232 -15.23 0.33 -17.55
C MET A 232 -16.60 0.77 -18.07
N ASP A 233 -17.46 -0.18 -18.40
CA ASP A 233 -18.84 0.06 -18.83
C ASP A 233 -19.80 -0.81 -18.01
N PHE A 234 -20.47 -0.15 -17.06
CA PHE A 234 -21.34 -0.81 -16.08
C PHE A 234 -22.82 -0.81 -16.47
N ASP A 235 -23.26 0.23 -17.18
CA ASP A 235 -24.68 0.56 -17.31
C ASP A 235 -25.19 0.60 -18.76
N SER A 236 -24.31 0.62 -19.76
CA SER A 236 -24.77 0.69 -21.15
C SER A 236 -25.38 -0.65 -21.61
N ASP A 237 -26.23 -0.60 -22.64
CA ASP A 237 -26.79 -1.80 -23.26
C ASP A 237 -25.72 -2.76 -23.85
N LYS A 238 -24.47 -2.29 -23.97
CA LYS A 238 -23.33 -3.08 -24.44
C LYS A 238 -22.49 -3.64 -23.29
N ALA A 239 -22.82 -3.32 -22.04
CA ALA A 239 -22.13 -3.83 -20.87
C ALA A 239 -22.20 -5.37 -20.84
N TYR A 240 -21.05 -6.01 -20.66
CA TYR A 240 -20.96 -7.47 -20.76
C TYR A 240 -19.98 -8.12 -19.79
N ARG A 241 -19.20 -7.34 -19.03
CA ARG A 241 -18.11 -7.85 -18.19
C ARG A 241 -17.83 -7.07 -16.91
N ASP A 242 -18.21 -5.79 -16.86
CA ASP A 242 -17.83 -4.93 -15.74
C ASP A 242 -18.99 -4.90 -14.73
N VAL A 243 -18.67 -5.01 -13.44
CA VAL A 243 -19.62 -5.01 -12.34
C VAL A 243 -19.16 -3.98 -11.32
N ALA A 244 -20.08 -3.09 -10.91
CA ALA A 244 -19.84 -2.14 -9.83
C ALA A 244 -20.61 -2.58 -8.58
N HIS A 245 -19.91 -2.77 -7.46
CA HIS A 245 -20.52 -2.98 -6.15
C HIS A 245 -20.17 -1.77 -5.27
N ILE A 246 -21.18 -0.99 -4.90
CA ILE A 246 -21.00 0.27 -4.17
C ILE A 246 -21.18 0.03 -2.67
N SER A 247 -20.06 -0.03 -1.95
CA SER A 247 -19.99 -0.18 -0.50
C SER A 247 -18.61 0.25 0.01
N THR A 248 -18.34 0.12 1.31
CA THR A 248 -16.96 0.21 1.80
C THR A 248 -16.15 -0.98 1.26
N CYS A 249 -14.83 -0.84 1.16
CA CYS A 249 -14.00 -1.95 0.66
C CYS A 249 -14.09 -3.20 1.55
N ASP A 250 -14.22 -3.00 2.87
CA ASP A 250 -14.36 -4.09 3.83
C ASP A 250 -15.72 -4.80 3.67
N ASP A 251 -16.83 -4.05 3.57
CA ASP A 251 -18.16 -4.62 3.37
C ASP A 251 -18.28 -5.36 2.04
N GLY A 252 -17.74 -4.79 0.96
CA GLY A 252 -17.72 -5.44 -0.36
C GLY A 252 -16.90 -6.74 -0.36
N CYS A 253 -15.76 -6.76 0.34
CA CYS A 253 -14.96 -7.98 0.51
C CYS A 253 -15.68 -9.02 1.36
N LEU A 254 -16.37 -8.62 2.45
CA LEU A 254 -17.17 -9.53 3.26
C LEU A 254 -18.35 -10.11 2.46
N ALA A 255 -19.03 -9.29 1.67
CA ALA A 255 -20.14 -9.73 0.82
C ALA A 255 -19.67 -10.75 -0.22
N LEU A 256 -18.56 -10.48 -0.90
CA LEU A 256 -17.97 -11.45 -1.84
C LEU A 256 -17.50 -12.72 -1.13
N ALA A 257 -16.85 -12.58 0.03
CA ALA A 257 -16.43 -13.73 0.84
C ALA A 257 -17.64 -14.58 1.27
N ASP A 258 -18.78 -13.97 1.61
CA ASP A 258 -20.00 -14.68 1.97
C ASP A 258 -20.54 -15.52 0.81
N LEU A 259 -20.64 -14.92 -0.39
CA LEU A 259 -21.04 -15.59 -1.62
C LEU A 259 -20.10 -16.74 -2.02
N LEU A 260 -18.83 -16.67 -1.61
CA LEU A 260 -17.83 -17.71 -1.82
C LEU A 260 -17.80 -18.76 -0.70
N GLY A 261 -18.54 -18.57 0.40
CA GLY A 261 -18.53 -19.42 1.59
C GLY A 261 -17.27 -19.26 2.44
N TRP A 262 -16.60 -18.12 2.37
CA TRP A 262 -15.33 -17.80 3.02
C TRP A 262 -15.46 -16.79 4.17
N LYS A 263 -16.63 -16.17 4.36
CA LYS A 263 -16.82 -15.09 5.34
C LYS A 263 -16.33 -15.44 6.75
N ALA A 264 -16.76 -16.56 7.31
CA ALA A 264 -16.33 -17.00 8.64
C ALA A 264 -14.81 -17.24 8.72
N GLN A 265 -14.19 -17.75 7.65
CA GLN A 265 -12.74 -17.93 7.58
C GLN A 265 -12.02 -16.57 7.56
N LEU A 266 -12.58 -15.58 6.86
CA LEU A 266 -12.01 -14.25 6.73
C LEU A 266 -12.10 -13.48 8.05
N GLU A 267 -13.25 -13.50 8.71
CA GLU A 267 -13.45 -12.88 10.02
C GLU A 267 -12.49 -13.47 11.07
N GLU A 268 -12.32 -14.79 11.09
CA GLU A 268 -11.39 -15.44 12.00
C GLU A 268 -9.93 -15.10 11.69
N LEU A 269 -9.54 -15.08 10.40
CA LEU A 269 -8.19 -14.67 9.98
C LEU A 269 -7.86 -13.25 10.45
N VAL A 270 -8.78 -12.30 10.23
CA VAL A 270 -8.63 -10.89 10.65
C VAL A 270 -8.43 -10.82 12.16
N LYS A 271 -9.27 -11.52 12.92
CA LYS A 271 -9.20 -11.54 14.39
C LYS A 271 -7.88 -12.11 14.91
N GLN A 272 -7.43 -13.23 14.34
CA GLN A 272 -6.17 -13.88 14.72
C GLN A 272 -4.97 -12.97 14.45
N GLU A 273 -4.90 -12.39 13.25
CA GLU A 273 -3.78 -11.55 12.86
C GLU A 273 -3.76 -10.23 13.64
N HIS A 274 -4.91 -9.61 13.90
CA HIS A 274 -4.99 -8.42 14.76
C HIS A 274 -4.52 -8.74 16.18
N THR A 275 -4.92 -9.88 16.75
CA THR A 275 -4.45 -10.32 18.07
C THR A 275 -2.94 -10.57 18.08
N ARG A 276 -2.40 -11.14 16.99
CA ARG A 276 -0.97 -11.37 16.82
C ARG A 276 -0.18 -10.06 16.78
N ILE A 277 -0.65 -9.08 16.01
CA ILE A 277 -0.04 -7.75 15.90
C ILE A 277 -0.06 -7.05 17.27
N ASP A 278 -1.22 -6.99 17.93
CA ASP A 278 -1.37 -6.36 19.25
C ASP A 278 -0.43 -7.01 20.30
N SER A 279 -0.17 -8.32 20.18
CA SER A 279 0.74 -9.04 21.06
C SER A 279 2.22 -8.79 20.77
N GLN A 280 2.58 -8.56 19.50
CA GLN A 280 3.94 -8.20 19.10
C GLN A 280 4.28 -6.78 19.54
N ASP A 281 3.33 -5.86 19.42
CA ASP A 281 3.49 -4.46 19.82
C ASP A 281 3.74 -4.36 21.33
N LYS A 282 2.95 -5.06 22.16
CA LYS A 282 3.17 -5.13 23.61
C LYS A 282 4.57 -5.64 23.99
N LYS A 283 5.04 -6.69 23.32
CA LYS A 283 6.40 -7.22 23.57
C LYS A 283 7.49 -6.24 23.14
N SER A 284 7.25 -5.45 22.09
CA SER A 284 8.20 -4.44 21.63
C SER A 284 8.28 -3.25 22.59
N SER A 285 7.14 -2.80 23.14
CA SER A 285 7.08 -1.71 24.12
C SER A 285 7.71 -2.09 25.46
N GLU A 286 7.49 -3.34 25.93
CA GLU A 286 8.12 -3.84 27.15
C GLU A 286 9.65 -3.93 27.00
N LYS A 287 10.16 -4.31 25.82
CA LYS A 287 11.60 -4.37 25.53
C LYS A 287 12.23 -2.98 25.41
N SER A 288 11.54 -2.01 24.81
CA SER A 288 12.04 -0.64 24.70
C SER A 288 12.06 0.06 26.07
N GLU A 289 11.04 -0.13 26.90
CA GLU A 289 11.02 0.35 28.29
C GLU A 289 12.11 -0.28 29.15
N ALA A 290 12.35 -1.58 29.02
CA ALA A 290 13.43 -2.26 29.73
C ALA A 290 14.82 -1.74 29.30
N SER A 291 15.01 -1.47 28.00
CA SER A 291 16.26 -0.91 27.47
C SER A 291 16.50 0.55 27.91
N ALA A 292 15.44 1.36 27.98
CA ALA A 292 15.51 2.75 28.47
C ALA A 292 15.76 2.82 29.99
N LYS A 293 15.22 1.88 30.77
CA LYS A 293 15.55 1.73 32.20
C LYS A 293 16.99 1.25 32.42
N ALA A 294 17.52 0.39 31.55
CA ALA A 294 18.91 -0.05 31.64
C ALA A 294 19.92 1.06 31.28
N SER A 295 19.63 1.90 30.29
CA SER A 295 20.51 3.01 29.90
C SER A 295 20.51 4.16 30.91
N SER A 296 19.38 4.40 31.60
CA SER A 296 19.29 5.41 32.67
C SER A 296 19.96 4.95 33.98
N ALA A 297 20.05 3.64 34.24
CA ALA A 297 20.75 3.10 35.41
C ALA A 297 22.29 3.14 35.28
N SER A 298 22.83 3.29 34.07
CA SER A 298 24.29 3.37 33.83
C SER A 298 24.91 4.77 33.99
N VAL A 299 24.12 5.80 34.29
CA VAL A 299 24.62 7.16 34.55
C VAL A 299 24.52 7.47 36.05
N ALA A 300 25.42 6.88 36.84
CA ALA A 300 25.64 7.33 38.23
C ALA A 300 26.60 8.54 38.23
N PRO A 301 26.37 9.58 39.06
CA PRO A 301 27.20 10.77 39.05
C PRO A 301 28.56 10.48 39.68
N GLU A 302 29.64 10.70 38.92
CA GLU A 302 31.00 10.75 39.46
C GLU A 302 31.07 11.83 40.55
N THR A 303 31.36 11.40 41.77
CA THR A 303 31.62 12.26 42.91
C THR A 303 32.94 13.00 42.66
N LYS A 304 32.85 14.29 42.37
CA LYS A 304 34.01 15.19 42.39
C LYS A 304 34.62 15.19 43.80
N LYS A 305 35.83 14.65 43.92
CA LYS A 305 36.72 14.94 45.05
C LYS A 305 37.34 16.32 44.84
N GLU A 306 37.08 17.23 45.76
CA GLU A 306 37.84 18.47 45.91
C GLU A 306 39.15 18.17 46.63
N GLU A 307 40.27 18.58 46.02
CA GLU A 307 41.55 18.91 46.66
C GLU A 307 42.03 20.24 46.07
#